data_AF-A0A484CJ48-F1
#
_entry.id   AF-A0A484CJ48-F1
#
_cell.length_a   1.000
_cell.length_b   1.000
_cell.length_c   1.000
_cell.angle_alpha   90.00
_cell.angle_beta   90.00
_cell.angle_gamma   90.00
#
_symmetry.space_group_name_H-M   'P 1'
#
loop_
_entity.id
_entity.type
_entity.pdbx_description
1 polymer ?
#
loop_
_entity_poly.entity_id
_entity_poly.type
_entity_poly.pdbx_seq_one_letter_code
_entity_poly.pdbx_strand_id
1 'polypeptide(L)'
;MNTVQALVLLAAGLSVAHSLDYRALTQFRKMILCVMPDSWPVLDYADYGCYCGKGGSGTPVDDLDRCCHVHDLCYSDAMQHPECWPILDNPYTEFYDYSCDKANKKVTCGNKNNECEMFICECDRKAAECFAVSPWNPEHEHLPSDRCQ
;
A
#
# COMPACT_ATOMS: atom_id res chain seq x y z
N MET A 1 -37.59 -17.36 26.01
CA MET A 1 -36.22 -16.96 25.65
C MET A 1 -35.55 -16.41 26.90
N ASN A 2 -34.62 -17.17 27.49
CA ASN A 2 -33.92 -16.71 28.68
C ASN A 2 -32.91 -15.62 28.31
N THR A 3 -32.76 -14.61 29.16
CA THR A 3 -31.80 -13.50 29.02
C THR A 3 -30.37 -13.96 28.74
N VAL A 4 -30.01 -15.16 29.25
CA VAL A 4 -28.73 -15.82 28.99
C VAL A 4 -28.56 -16.23 27.52
N GLN A 5 -29.61 -16.71 26.84
CA GLN A 5 -29.56 -17.06 25.41
C GLN A 5 -29.44 -15.82 24.52
N ALA A 6 -30.06 -14.70 24.91
CA ALA A 6 -29.93 -13.44 24.20
C ALA A 6 -28.49 -12.86 24.31
N LEU A 7 -27.87 -12.98 25.49
CA LEU A 7 -26.49 -12.53 25.73
C LEU A 7 -25.45 -13.38 24.97
N VAL A 8 -25.67 -14.69 24.86
CA VAL A 8 -24.77 -15.58 24.09
C VAL A 8 -24.85 -15.29 22.59
N LEU A 9 -26.03 -14.95 22.06
CA LEU A 9 -26.19 -14.57 20.64
C LEU A 9 -25.58 -13.19 20.34
N LEU A 10 -25.63 -12.24 21.28
CA LEU A 10 -24.95 -10.94 21.17
C LEU A 10 -23.43 -11.07 21.23
N ALA A 11 -22.89 -11.95 22.08
CA ALA A 11 -21.45 -12.19 22.17
C ALA A 11 -20.89 -12.96 20.95
N ALA A 12 -21.67 -13.85 20.35
CA ALA A 12 -21.28 -14.55 19.12
C ALA A 12 -21.37 -13.64 17.87
N GLY A 13 -22.20 -12.60 17.90
CA GLY A 13 -22.34 -11.62 16.80
C GLY A 13 -21.24 -10.56 16.73
N LEU A 14 -20.42 -10.40 17.78
CA LEU A 14 -19.40 -9.35 17.88
C LEU A 14 -17.98 -9.80 17.53
N SER A 15 -17.78 -11.06 17.13
CA SER A 15 -16.43 -11.62 16.90
C SER A 15 -16.01 -11.73 15.44
N VAL A 16 -16.79 -11.22 14.48
CA VAL A 16 -16.26 -11.00 13.13
C VAL A 16 -15.52 -9.67 13.12
N ALA A 17 -14.38 -9.63 13.81
CA ALA A 17 -13.33 -8.72 13.43
C ALA A 17 -12.95 -9.10 12.00
N HIS A 18 -13.53 -8.41 11.03
CA HIS A 18 -13.04 -8.44 9.66
C HIS A 18 -11.60 -7.95 9.75
N SER A 19 -10.65 -8.87 9.79
CA SER A 19 -9.29 -8.58 9.37
C SER A 19 -9.44 -8.04 7.96
N LEU A 20 -9.41 -6.71 7.81
CA LEU A 20 -9.31 -6.08 6.50
C LEU A 20 -8.05 -6.68 5.89
N ASP A 21 -8.26 -7.60 4.98
CA ASP A 21 -7.19 -8.40 4.42
C ASP A 21 -6.50 -7.49 3.40
N TYR A 22 -5.43 -6.82 3.83
CA TYR A 22 -4.62 -5.90 3.03
C TYR A 22 -3.81 -6.67 1.97
N ARG A 23 -4.50 -7.48 1.17
CA ARG A 23 -3.88 -8.47 0.28
C ARG A 23 -3.10 -7.81 -0.85
N ALA A 24 -3.55 -6.67 -1.39
CA ALA A 24 -2.83 -5.93 -2.43
C ALA A 24 -1.51 -5.34 -1.90
N LEU A 25 -1.48 -4.88 -0.65
CA LEU A 25 -0.23 -4.42 0.01
C LEU A 25 0.82 -5.53 0.07
N THR A 26 0.41 -6.81 0.05
CA THR A 26 1.38 -7.92 -0.06
C THR A 26 2.01 -8.04 -1.45
N GLN A 27 1.31 -7.64 -2.52
CA GLN A 27 1.87 -7.57 -3.87
C GLN A 27 2.81 -6.38 -4.00
N PHE A 28 2.43 -5.21 -3.47
CA PHE A 28 3.33 -4.05 -3.43
C PHE A 28 4.64 -4.37 -2.72
N ARG A 29 4.57 -4.97 -1.51
CA ARG A 29 5.76 -5.45 -0.80
C ARG A 29 6.64 -6.36 -1.65
N LYS A 30 6.04 -7.27 -2.44
CA LYS A 30 6.79 -8.18 -3.32
C LYS A 30 7.41 -7.44 -4.52
N MET A 31 6.80 -6.36 -5.01
CA MET A 31 7.39 -5.49 -6.03
C MET A 31 8.61 -4.76 -5.47
N ILE A 32 8.52 -4.20 -4.26
CA ILE A 32 9.66 -3.58 -3.58
C ILE A 32 10.81 -4.60 -3.44
N LEU A 33 10.54 -5.81 -2.97
CA LEU A 33 11.54 -6.88 -2.87
C LEU A 33 12.07 -7.37 -4.23
N CYS A 34 11.34 -7.17 -5.33
CA CYS A 34 11.82 -7.50 -6.66
C CYS A 34 12.96 -6.56 -7.09
N VAL A 35 12.78 -5.25 -6.83
CA VAL A 35 13.72 -4.21 -7.26
C VAL A 35 14.81 -3.95 -6.22
N MET A 36 14.52 -4.18 -4.94
CA MET A 36 15.43 -4.04 -3.80
C MET A 36 15.40 -5.31 -2.92
N PRO A 37 16.11 -6.40 -3.32
CA PRO A 37 16.02 -7.68 -2.63
C PRO A 37 16.54 -7.69 -1.18
N ASP A 38 17.43 -6.76 -0.84
CA ASP A 38 18.05 -6.66 0.49
C ASP A 38 17.31 -5.69 1.44
N SER A 39 16.21 -5.08 0.98
CA SER A 39 15.37 -4.17 1.79
C SER A 39 14.45 -4.93 2.75
N TRP A 40 13.94 -4.21 3.76
CA TRP A 40 12.94 -4.66 4.72
C TRP A 40 11.70 -3.79 4.63
N PRO A 41 10.82 -3.94 3.61
CA PRO A 41 9.87 -2.88 3.24
C PRO A 41 8.89 -2.44 4.33
N VAL A 42 8.53 -3.36 5.25
CA VAL A 42 7.62 -3.05 6.37
C VAL A 42 8.32 -2.24 7.45
N LEU A 43 9.63 -2.42 7.64
CA LEU A 43 10.42 -1.65 8.61
C LEU A 43 10.88 -0.34 7.97
N ASP A 44 11.42 -0.41 6.76
CA ASP A 44 12.10 0.72 6.13
C ASP A 44 11.15 1.81 5.62
N TYR A 45 9.92 1.44 5.21
CA TYR A 45 9.04 2.32 4.43
C TYR A 45 7.59 2.44 4.93
N ALA A 46 7.17 1.68 5.95
CA ALA A 46 5.76 1.73 6.40
C ALA A 46 5.46 2.89 7.38
N ASP A 47 6.52 3.54 7.91
CA ASP A 47 6.45 4.70 8.80
C ASP A 47 7.71 5.57 8.62
N TYR A 48 7.78 6.23 7.47
CA TYR A 48 8.93 7.04 7.04
C TYR A 48 8.48 8.40 6.52
N GLY A 49 9.19 9.45 6.93
CA GLY A 49 8.92 10.80 6.47
C GLY A 49 7.50 11.26 6.81
N CYS A 50 6.91 12.03 5.91
CA CYS A 50 5.59 12.62 6.09
C CYS A 50 4.48 11.88 5.34
N TYR A 51 4.80 10.98 4.42
CA TYR A 51 3.85 10.32 3.54
C TYR A 51 3.98 8.79 3.51
N CYS A 52 5.16 8.22 3.76
CA CYS A 52 5.29 6.76 3.72
C CYS A 52 4.63 6.12 4.96
N GLY A 53 3.37 5.71 4.82
CA GLY A 53 2.59 5.10 5.88
C GLY A 53 1.11 5.44 5.78
N LYS A 54 0.40 5.43 6.92
CA LYS A 54 -1.02 5.79 6.94
C LYS A 54 -1.21 7.30 7.04
N GLY A 55 -1.84 7.90 6.03
CA GLY A 55 -2.27 9.30 6.05
C GLY A 55 -1.43 10.15 5.12
N GLY A 56 -0.70 11.12 5.67
CA GLY A 56 0.21 11.98 4.93
C GLY A 56 -0.23 13.44 4.85
N SER A 57 0.71 14.36 5.06
CA SER A 57 0.44 15.81 5.02
C SER A 57 1.73 16.62 4.91
N GLY A 58 1.59 17.88 4.48
CA GLY A 58 2.69 18.84 4.43
C GLY A 58 3.58 18.66 3.20
N THR A 59 4.88 18.81 3.39
CA THR A 59 5.89 18.74 2.32
C THR A 59 6.76 17.50 2.50
N PRO A 60 6.99 16.69 1.44
CA PRO A 60 7.87 15.53 1.56
C PRO A 60 9.29 15.93 1.99
N VAL A 61 9.85 15.19 2.94
CA VAL A 61 11.13 15.54 3.57
C VAL A 61 12.37 15.16 2.75
N ASP A 62 12.21 14.23 1.81
CA ASP A 62 13.23 13.83 0.84
C ASP A 62 12.59 13.17 -0.40
N ASP A 63 13.44 12.63 -1.28
CA ASP A 63 12.99 11.97 -2.52
C ASP A 63 12.29 10.63 -2.26
N LEU A 64 12.61 9.93 -1.17
CA LEU A 64 11.92 8.68 -0.82
C LEU A 64 10.50 8.98 -0.33
N ASP A 65 10.36 9.97 0.53
CA ASP A 65 9.06 10.46 1.01
C ASP A 65 8.21 11.04 -0.13
N ARG A 66 8.86 11.67 -1.12
CA ARG A 66 8.18 12.11 -2.35
C ARG A 66 7.64 10.94 -3.16
N CYS A 67 8.33 9.81 -3.22
CA CYS A 67 7.79 8.60 -3.86
C CYS A 67 6.47 8.17 -3.20
N CYS A 68 6.40 8.22 -1.87
CA CYS A 68 5.20 7.88 -1.11
C CYS A 68 4.08 8.89 -1.34
N HIS A 69 4.37 10.19 -1.34
CA HIS A 69 3.36 11.20 -1.67
C HIS A 69 2.76 10.99 -3.07
N VAL A 70 3.60 10.68 -4.07
CA VAL A 70 3.12 10.39 -5.43
C VAL A 70 2.31 9.08 -5.45
N HIS A 71 2.68 8.08 -4.66
CA HIS A 71 1.93 6.83 -4.52
C HIS A 71 0.56 7.06 -3.90
N ASP A 72 0.46 7.87 -2.83
CA ASP A 72 -0.80 8.25 -2.19
C ASP A 72 -1.73 8.99 -3.17
N LEU A 73 -1.18 9.91 -3.97
CA LEU A 73 -1.95 10.58 -5.03
C LEU A 73 -2.43 9.59 -6.08
N CYS A 74 -1.59 8.66 -6.49
CA CYS A 74 -1.95 7.61 -7.44
C CYS A 74 -3.08 6.73 -6.88
N TYR A 75 -3.01 6.35 -5.60
CA TYR A 75 -4.09 5.60 -4.94
C TYR A 75 -5.37 6.43 -4.80
N SER A 76 -5.27 7.73 -4.53
CA SER A 76 -6.42 8.64 -4.52
C SER A 76 -7.11 8.73 -5.88
N ASP A 77 -6.34 8.77 -6.98
CA ASP A 77 -6.87 8.76 -8.34
C ASP A 77 -7.51 7.40 -8.67
N ALA A 78 -6.88 6.30 -8.25
CA ALA A 78 -7.42 4.95 -8.43
C ALA A 78 -8.79 4.78 -7.73
N MET A 79 -8.93 5.30 -6.50
CA MET A 79 -10.21 5.31 -5.77
C MET A 79 -11.31 6.14 -6.44
N GLN A 80 -10.94 7.07 -7.33
CA GLN A 80 -11.88 7.88 -8.10
C GLN A 80 -12.11 7.32 -9.52
N HIS A 81 -11.37 6.28 -9.92
CA HIS A 81 -11.45 5.71 -11.25
C HIS A 81 -12.79 4.99 -11.46
N PRO A 82 -13.55 5.26 -12.55
CA PRO A 82 -14.88 4.67 -12.77
C PRO A 82 -14.89 3.14 -12.80
N GLU A 83 -13.83 2.53 -13.34
CA GLU A 83 -13.66 1.07 -13.42
C GLU A 83 -13.17 0.44 -12.10
N CYS A 84 -12.85 1.24 -11.08
CA CYS A 84 -12.47 0.76 -9.73
C CYS A 84 -13.65 0.76 -8.75
N TRP A 85 -14.83 0.32 -9.22
CA TRP A 85 -16.06 0.28 -8.41
C TRP A 85 -16.69 -1.12 -8.42
N PRO A 86 -16.62 -1.89 -7.30
CA PRO A 86 -17.27 -1.57 -6.02
C PRO A 86 -16.29 -1.52 -4.83
N ILE A 87 -16.79 -1.23 -3.61
CA ILE A 87 -16.04 -1.03 -2.33
C ILE A 87 -14.92 -2.08 -2.03
N LEU A 88 -14.96 -3.25 -2.66
CA LEU A 88 -13.96 -4.32 -2.52
C LEU A 88 -12.74 -4.15 -3.46
N ASP A 89 -12.88 -3.39 -4.54
CA ASP A 89 -11.89 -3.19 -5.59
C ASP A 89 -11.20 -1.83 -5.34
N ASN A 90 -10.53 -1.72 -4.19
CA ASN A 90 -9.75 -0.54 -3.84
C ASN A 90 -8.25 -0.86 -3.88
N PRO A 91 -7.37 0.16 -3.97
CA PRO A 91 -5.92 -0.02 -4.11
C PRO A 91 -5.23 -0.83 -3.01
N TYR A 92 -5.89 -1.02 -1.86
CA TYR A 92 -5.36 -1.78 -0.74
C TYR A 92 -5.78 -3.27 -0.75
N THR A 93 -6.81 -3.63 -1.51
CA THR A 93 -7.42 -4.98 -1.51
C THR A 93 -7.50 -5.64 -2.88
N GLU A 94 -7.49 -4.87 -3.98
CA GLU A 94 -7.59 -5.38 -5.35
C GLU A 94 -6.32 -6.12 -5.78
N PHE A 95 -6.46 -7.31 -6.36
CA PHE A 95 -5.33 -8.09 -6.84
C PHE A 95 -5.08 -7.80 -8.30
N TYR A 96 -3.82 -7.62 -8.66
CA TYR A 96 -3.44 -7.43 -10.06
C TYR A 96 -2.40 -8.47 -10.53
N ASP A 97 -2.40 -8.78 -11.82
CA ASP A 97 -1.39 -9.57 -12.50
C ASP A 97 -0.11 -8.74 -12.66
N TYR A 98 1.03 -9.32 -12.27
CA TYR A 98 2.34 -8.73 -12.50
C TYR A 98 3.42 -9.82 -12.58
N SER A 99 4.56 -9.45 -13.14
CA SER A 99 5.75 -10.29 -13.18
C SER A 99 6.96 -9.56 -12.61
N CYS A 100 7.91 -10.34 -12.09
CA CYS A 100 9.18 -9.87 -11.57
C CYS A 100 10.33 -10.62 -12.27
N ASP A 101 11.11 -9.89 -13.05
CA ASP A 101 12.42 -10.34 -13.51
C ASP A 101 13.46 -10.01 -12.43
N LYS A 102 13.75 -11.00 -11.58
CA LYS A 102 14.70 -10.85 -10.46
C LYS A 102 16.13 -10.60 -10.92
N ALA A 103 16.52 -11.10 -12.09
CA ALA A 103 17.88 -10.92 -12.58
C ALA A 103 18.12 -9.47 -13.00
N ASN A 104 17.11 -8.86 -13.62
CA ASN A 104 17.15 -7.47 -14.07
C ASN A 104 16.50 -6.48 -13.09
N LYS A 105 16.04 -6.95 -11.92
CA LYS A 105 15.35 -6.14 -10.90
C LYS A 105 14.21 -5.31 -11.52
N LYS A 106 13.39 -5.95 -12.34
CA LYS A 106 12.34 -5.28 -13.13
C LYS A 106 10.98 -5.87 -12.86
N VAL A 107 10.02 -5.02 -12.55
CA VAL A 107 8.60 -5.37 -12.43
C VAL A 107 7.89 -5.02 -13.74
N THR A 108 6.90 -5.82 -14.13
CA THR A 108 6.04 -5.51 -15.30
C THR A 108 4.60 -5.88 -14.98
N CYS A 109 3.70 -4.92 -15.13
CA CYS A 109 2.27 -5.14 -14.95
C CYS A 109 1.71 -6.01 -16.08
N GLY A 110 0.88 -6.97 -15.70
CA GLY A 110 0.37 -8.02 -16.57
C GLY A 110 -0.70 -7.52 -17.54
N ASN A 111 -0.71 -8.06 -18.75
CA ASN A 111 -1.70 -7.72 -19.77
C ASN A 111 -3.09 -8.33 -19.51
N LYS A 112 -3.23 -9.16 -18.47
CA LYS A 112 -4.51 -9.72 -18.01
C LYS A 112 -5.29 -8.76 -17.14
N ASN A 113 -4.64 -7.67 -16.70
CA ASN A 113 -5.27 -6.68 -15.85
C ASN A 113 -6.39 -5.96 -16.60
N ASN A 114 -7.54 -5.79 -15.93
CA ASN A 114 -8.52 -4.80 -16.31
C ASN A 114 -7.98 -3.37 -16.05
N GLU A 115 -8.78 -2.34 -16.38
CA GLU A 115 -8.32 -0.95 -16.25
C GLU A 115 -7.97 -0.59 -14.80
N CYS A 116 -8.76 -1.03 -13.81
CA CYS A 116 -8.50 -0.77 -12.41
C CYS A 116 -7.25 -1.48 -11.89
N GLU A 117 -7.16 -2.79 -12.14
CA GLU A 117 -6.02 -3.63 -11.75
C GLU A 117 -4.71 -3.09 -12.37
N MET A 118 -4.76 -2.65 -13.62
CA MET A 118 -3.60 -2.08 -14.32
C MET A 118 -3.20 -0.74 -13.69
N PHE A 119 -4.17 0.11 -13.38
CA PHE A 119 -3.93 1.40 -12.75
C PHE A 119 -3.22 1.23 -11.40
N ILE A 120 -3.75 0.37 -10.53
CA ILE A 120 -3.18 0.08 -9.20
C ILE A 120 -1.79 -0.56 -9.34
N CYS A 121 -1.65 -1.54 -10.23
CA CYS A 121 -0.36 -2.19 -10.49
C CYS A 121 0.72 -1.17 -10.90
N GLU A 122 0.38 -0.21 -11.75
CA GLU A 122 1.31 0.83 -12.20
C GLU A 122 1.65 1.83 -11.09
N CYS A 123 0.72 2.13 -10.17
CA CYS A 123 1.03 2.89 -8.96
C CYS A 123 2.13 2.18 -8.15
N ASP A 124 1.94 0.90 -7.85
CA ASP A 124 2.85 0.11 -7.03
C ASP A 124 4.19 -0.14 -7.71
N ARG A 125 4.18 -0.43 -9.02
CA ARG A 125 5.40 -0.61 -9.82
C ARG A 125 6.27 0.66 -9.78
N LYS A 126 5.66 1.82 -10.03
CA LYS A 126 6.38 3.11 -10.06
C LYS A 126 6.89 3.49 -8.67
N ALA A 127 6.11 3.25 -7.62
CA ALA A 127 6.56 3.50 -6.25
C ALA A 127 7.76 2.60 -5.89
N ALA A 128 7.71 1.31 -6.21
CA ALA A 128 8.82 0.39 -5.98
C ALA A 128 10.09 0.82 -6.73
N GLU A 129 9.98 1.16 -8.02
CA GLU A 129 11.11 1.65 -8.83
C GLU A 129 11.66 2.99 -8.31
N CYS A 130 10.79 3.87 -7.80
CA CYS A 130 11.18 5.13 -7.18
C CYS A 130 11.98 4.87 -5.89
N PHE A 131 11.51 3.97 -5.02
CA PHE A 131 12.25 3.60 -3.81
C PHE A 131 13.64 3.03 -4.13
N ALA A 132 13.78 2.26 -5.23
CA ALA A 132 15.05 1.66 -5.64
C ALA A 132 16.14 2.66 -6.03
N VAL A 133 15.77 3.91 -6.32
CA VAL A 133 16.72 4.98 -6.69
C VAL A 133 16.77 6.12 -5.68
N SER A 134 15.88 6.12 -4.69
CA SER A 134 15.83 7.12 -3.62
C SER A 134 16.62 6.64 -2.40
N PRO A 135 17.58 7.43 -1.88
CA PRO A 135 18.30 7.08 -0.65
C PRO A 135 17.35 6.98 0.56
N TRP A 136 17.57 5.98 1.40
CA TRP A 136 16.90 5.88 2.70
C TRP A 136 17.69 6.64 3.76
N ASN A 137 17.01 7.51 4.52
CA ASN A 137 17.61 8.29 5.61
C ASN A 137 17.06 7.83 6.98
N PRO A 138 17.90 7.28 7.88
CA PRO A 138 17.45 6.84 9.20
C PRO A 138 16.87 7.97 10.07
N GLU A 139 17.23 9.24 9.82
CA GLU A 139 16.68 10.37 10.59
C GLU A 139 15.20 10.67 10.27
N HIS A 140 14.68 10.09 9.19
CA HIS A 140 13.30 10.25 8.75
C HIS A 140 12.44 9.00 9.05
N GLU A 141 13.03 7.95 9.61
CA GLU A 141 12.27 6.82 10.17
C GLU A 141 11.45 7.30 11.38
N HIS A 142 10.17 6.93 11.44
CA HIS A 142 9.25 7.34 12.51
C HIS A 142 9.20 8.86 12.75
N LEU A 143 9.25 9.66 11.68
CA LEU A 143 9.30 11.11 11.77
C LEU A 143 8.04 11.66 12.47
N PRO A 144 8.17 12.46 13.54
CA PRO A 144 7.02 13.08 14.20
C PRO A 144 6.21 13.97 13.26
N SER A 145 4.88 13.86 13.30
CA SER A 145 3.99 14.55 12.37
C SER A 145 4.00 16.08 12.50
N ASP A 146 4.44 16.63 13.63
CA ASP A 146 4.64 18.08 13.81
C ASP A 146 5.83 18.64 13.01
N ARG A 147 6.68 17.76 12.48
CA ARG A 147 7.76 18.11 11.54
C ARG A 147 7.29 18.12 10.07
N CYS A 148 6.06 17.71 9.80
CA CYS A 148 5.44 17.71 8.48
C CYS A 148 4.67 19.01 8.27
N GLN A 149 5.29 19.98 7.59
CA GLN A 149 4.76 21.33 7.36
C GLN A 149 4.18 21.51 5.96
#